data_AF-A0A9D1LXY3-F1
#
_entry.id   AF-A0A9D1LXY3-F1
#
_cell.length_a   1.000
_cell.length_b   1.000
_cell.length_c   1.000
_cell.angle_alpha   90.00
_cell.angle_beta   90.00
_cell.angle_gamma   90.00
#
_symmetry.space_group_name_H-M   'P 1'
#
loop_
_entity.id
_entity.type
_entity.pdbx_description
1 polymer ?
#
loop_
_entity_poly.entity_id
_entity_poly.type
_entity_poly.pdbx_seq_one_letter_code
_entity_poly.pdbx_strand_id
1 'polypeptide(L)'
;KIPSTNEISALLNINPHTVLKGMNMLVDEEIIYKKRGLGMYVKGGAVKKIRQKRQSQFYNQYVAALIEEASKLQMTKEDVIKLIERGYEDGLNSD
;
A
#
# COMPACT_ATOMS: atom_id res chain seq x y z
N LYS A 1 14.39 13.55 -8.38
CA LYS A 1 15.13 13.68 -7.11
C LYS A 1 14.10 13.80 -6.00
N ILE A 2 14.30 13.15 -4.85
CA ILE A 2 13.40 13.31 -3.69
C ILE A 2 14.01 14.27 -2.66
N PRO A 3 13.20 14.91 -1.80
CA PRO A 3 13.72 15.72 -0.71
C PRO A 3 14.63 14.90 0.22
N SER A 4 15.63 15.56 0.78
CA SER A 4 16.53 15.00 1.79
C SER A 4 15.81 14.76 3.12
N THR A 5 16.42 13.93 3.98
CA THR A 5 15.90 13.67 5.33
C THR A 5 15.59 14.95 6.10
N ASN A 6 16.49 15.94 6.05
CA ASN A 6 16.31 17.20 6.78
C ASN A 6 15.16 18.03 6.21
N GLU A 7 15.01 18.07 4.87
CA GLU A 7 13.90 18.77 4.22
C GLU A 7 12.55 18.13 4.57
N ILE A 8 12.45 16.79 4.57
CA ILE A 8 11.22 16.07 4.97
C ILE A 8 10.93 16.28 6.45
N SER A 9 11.95 16.23 7.31
CA SER A 9 11.82 16.49 8.73
C SER A 9 11.27 17.88 9.03
N ALA A 10 11.78 18.91 8.35
CA ALA A 10 11.29 20.27 8.50
C ALA A 10 9.86 20.42 7.95
N LEU A 11 9.57 19.85 6.78
CA LEU A 11 8.27 19.94 6.12
C LEU A 11 7.14 19.28 6.94
N LEU A 12 7.42 18.10 7.51
CA LEU A 12 6.42 17.30 8.22
C LEU A 12 6.48 17.46 9.74
N ASN A 13 7.43 18.25 10.26
CA ASN A 13 7.75 18.37 11.69
C ASN A 13 7.99 16.99 12.36
N ILE A 14 8.76 16.12 11.70
CA ILE A 14 9.07 14.76 12.16
C ILE A 14 10.56 14.65 12.50
N ASN A 15 10.88 13.94 13.59
CA ASN A 15 12.25 13.63 13.99
C ASN A 15 13.09 13.08 12.81
N PRO A 16 14.27 13.66 12.51
CA PRO A 16 15.18 13.19 11.45
C PRO A 16 15.53 11.71 11.49
N HIS A 17 15.65 11.10 12.67
CA HIS A 17 15.90 9.66 12.78
C HIS A 17 14.71 8.84 12.28
N THR A 18 13.47 9.30 12.52
CA THR A 18 12.25 8.64 12.03
C THR A 18 12.13 8.75 10.52
N VAL A 19 12.41 9.93 9.96
CA VAL A 19 12.44 10.13 8.50
C VAL A 19 13.52 9.26 7.87
N LEU A 20 14.73 9.24 8.44
CA LEU A 20 15.84 8.41 7.94
C LEU A 20 15.47 6.93 7.95
N LYS A 21 14.81 6.45 9.02
CA LYS A 21 14.31 5.07 9.08
C LYS A 21 13.32 4.79 7.94
N GLY A 22 12.36 5.69 7.69
CA GLY A 22 11.41 5.55 6.58
C GLY A 22 12.10 5.56 5.21
N MET A 23 13.12 6.42 5.03
CA MET A 23 13.92 6.46 3.80
C MET A 23 14.70 5.16 3.57
N ASN A 24 15.30 4.59 4.63
CA ASN A 24 15.98 3.31 4.55
C ASN A 24 15.02 2.19 4.18
N MET A 25 13.81 2.15 4.76
CA MET A 25 12.79 1.18 4.37
C MET A 25 12.45 1.27 2.86
N LEU A 26 12.35 2.48 2.30
CA LEU A 26 12.11 2.67 0.87
C LEU A 26 13.31 2.24 0.01
N VAL A 27 14.54 2.30 0.54
CA VAL A 27 15.75 1.78 -0.14
C VAL A 27 15.76 0.25 -0.13
N ASP A 28 15.49 -0.35 1.02
CA ASP A 28 15.45 -1.80 1.20
C ASP A 28 14.32 -2.43 0.36
N GLU A 29 13.19 -1.73 0.26
CA GLU A 29 12.09 -2.08 -0.64
C GLU A 29 12.37 -1.74 -2.12
N GLU A 30 13.56 -1.24 -2.45
CA GLU A 30 13.98 -0.81 -3.79
C GLU A 30 13.01 0.18 -4.47
N ILE A 31 12.30 0.99 -3.70
CA ILE A 31 11.41 2.04 -4.19
C ILE A 31 12.23 3.28 -4.56
N ILE A 32 13.26 3.57 -3.77
CA ILE A 32 14.21 4.66 -4.01
C ILE A 32 15.64 4.12 -4.01
N TYR A 33 16.57 4.88 -4.57
CA TYR A 33 17.99 4.54 -4.59
C TYR A 33 18.86 5.79 -4.43
N LYS A 34 20.10 5.56 -3.98
CA LYS A 34 21.11 6.61 -3.85
C LYS A 34 21.93 6.75 -5.12
N LYS A 35 22.00 7.96 -5.67
CA LYS A 35 22.97 8.33 -6.72
C LYS A 35 24.16 9.02 -6.04
N ARG A 36 25.35 8.41 -6.09
CA ARG A 36 26.56 8.90 -5.40
C ARG A 36 26.80 10.39 -5.70
N GLY A 37 26.94 11.20 -4.66
CA GLY A 37 27.15 12.66 -4.77
C GLY A 37 25.93 13.48 -5.22
N LEU A 38 24.82 12.86 -5.62
CA LEU A 38 23.66 13.56 -6.21
C LEU A 38 22.37 13.45 -5.37
N GLY A 39 22.35 12.57 -4.37
CA GLY A 39 21.21 12.38 -3.46
C GLY A 39 20.35 11.17 -3.82
N MET A 40 19.07 11.21 -3.42
CA MET A 40 18.13 10.10 -3.54
C MET A 40 17.14 10.30 -4.71
N TYR A 41 16.77 9.19 -5.37
CA TYR A 41 15.93 9.17 -6.56
C TYR A 41 14.96 7.98 -6.54
N VAL A 42 13.82 8.13 -7.21
CA VAL A 42 12.81 7.05 -7.36
C VAL A 42 13.31 6.03 -8.37
N LYS A 43 13.19 4.73 -8.05
CA LYS A 43 13.57 3.64 -8.97
C LYS A 43 12.50 3.46 -10.05
N GLY A 44 12.92 3.06 -11.26
CA GLY A 44 11.99 2.65 -12.30
C GLY A 44 11.10 1.50 -11.81
N GLY A 45 9.79 1.57 -12.06
CA GLY A 45 8.83 0.56 -11.60
C GLY A 45 8.36 0.70 -10.14
N ALA A 46 8.82 1.71 -9.40
CA ALA A 46 8.40 1.96 -8.01
C ALA A 46 6.87 2.00 -7.83
N VAL A 47 6.14 2.68 -8.73
CA VAL A 47 4.67 2.77 -8.68
C VAL A 47 4.02 1.38 -8.76
N LYS A 48 4.50 0.52 -9.67
CA LYS A 48 3.99 -0.85 -9.81
C LYS A 48 4.24 -1.65 -8.54
N LYS A 49 5.46 -1.55 -7.98
CA LYS A 49 5.84 -2.24 -6.73
C LYS A 49 4.96 -1.81 -5.55
N ILE A 50 4.74 -0.50 -5.39
CA ILE A 50 3.85 0.05 -4.35
C ILE A 50 2.42 -0.44 -4.54
N ARG A 51 1.88 -0.43 -5.77
CA ARG A 51 0.52 -0.90 -6.06
C ARG A 51 0.37 -2.38 -5.71
N GLN A 52 1.32 -3.22 -6.10
CA GLN A 52 1.31 -4.65 -5.77
C GLN A 52 1.35 -4.88 -4.26
N LYS A 53 2.23 -4.17 -3.53
CA LYS A 53 2.30 -4.25 -2.07
C LYS A 53 0.96 -3.90 -1.42
N ARG A 54 0.31 -2.83 -1.88
CA ARG A 54 -1.02 -2.43 -1.38
C ARG A 54 -2.12 -3.43 -1.72
N GLN A 55 -2.10 -4.02 -2.92
CA GLN A 55 -3.03 -5.09 -3.30
C GLN A 55 -2.87 -6.33 -2.40
N SER A 56 -1.64 -6.74 -2.11
CA SER A 56 -1.38 -7.83 -1.17
C SER A 56 -1.86 -7.51 0.25
N GLN A 57 -1.63 -6.28 0.72
CA GLN A 57 -2.14 -5.83 2.01
C GLN A 57 -3.67 -5.81 2.05
N PHE A 58 -4.32 -5.33 0.99
CA PHE A 58 -5.78 -5.33 0.87
C PHE A 58 -6.34 -6.76 0.93
N TYR A 59 -5.72 -7.70 0.21
CA TYR A 59 -6.12 -9.10 0.28
C TYR A 59 -6.06 -9.63 1.71
N ASN A 60 -4.93 -9.45 2.39
CA ASN A 60 -4.74 -9.96 3.74
C ASN A 60 -5.68 -9.31 4.77
N GLN A 61 -5.95 -8.00 4.64
CA GLN A 61 -6.74 -7.27 5.61
C GLN A 61 -8.25 -7.41 5.41
N TYR A 62 -8.71 -7.50 4.15
CA TYR A 62 -10.13 -7.47 3.83
C TYR A 62 -10.61 -8.80 3.24
N VAL A 63 -9.92 -9.32 2.23
CA VAL A 63 -10.38 -10.52 1.50
C VAL A 63 -10.21 -11.77 2.36
N ALA A 64 -9.08 -11.94 3.06
CA ALA A 64 -8.87 -13.09 3.93
C ALA A 64 -9.87 -13.09 5.11
N ALA A 65 -10.10 -11.93 5.73
CA ALA A 65 -11.09 -11.78 6.80
C ALA A 65 -12.52 -12.06 6.32
N LEU A 66 -12.89 -11.56 5.13
CA LEU A 66 -14.18 -11.85 4.50
C LEU A 66 -14.39 -13.35 4.30
N ILE A 67 -13.39 -14.05 3.76
CA ILE A 67 -13.45 -15.49 3.51
C ILE A 67 -13.58 -16.27 4.83
N GLU A 68 -12.86 -15.86 5.87
CA GLU A 68 -12.93 -16.49 7.18
C GLU A 68 -14.34 -16.40 7.77
N GLU A 69 -14.94 -15.21 7.75
CA GLU A 69 -16.31 -15.00 8.24
C GLU A 69 -17.35 -15.72 7.39
N ALA A 70 -17.20 -15.69 6.06
CA ALA A 70 -18.05 -16.46 5.15
C ALA A 70 -18.00 -17.96 5.45
N SER A 71 -16.81 -18.50 5.75
CA SER A 71 -16.64 -19.90 6.13
C SER A 71 -17.35 -20.23 7.45
N LYS A 72 -17.31 -19.34 8.44
CA LYS A 72 -18.04 -19.52 9.72
C LYS A 72 -19.56 -19.57 9.51
N LEU A 73 -20.06 -18.84 8.52
CA LEU A 73 -21.46 -18.81 8.12
C LEU A 73 -21.84 -19.91 7.12
N GLN A 74 -20.93 -20.86 6.83
CA GLN A 74 -21.13 -21.95 5.88
C GLN A 74 -21.49 -21.48 4.46
N MET A 75 -21.01 -20.29 4.09
CA MET A 75 -21.21 -19.75 2.74
C MET A 75 -20.27 -20.41 1.75
N THR A 76 -20.79 -20.72 0.56
CA THR A 76 -19.95 -21.18 -0.55
C THR A 76 -19.20 -20.02 -1.18
N LYS A 77 -18.18 -20.32 -1.99
CA LYS A 77 -17.48 -19.31 -2.79
C LYS A 77 -18.46 -18.53 -3.67
N GLU A 78 -19.42 -19.24 -4.26
CA GLU A 78 -20.43 -18.68 -5.14
C GLU A 78 -21.36 -17.70 -4.40
N ASP A 79 -21.71 -17.97 -3.14
CA ASP A 79 -22.51 -17.05 -2.32
C ASP A 79 -21.75 -15.75 -2.03
N VAL A 80 -20.45 -15.85 -1.72
CA VAL A 80 -19.60 -14.67 -1.48
C VAL A 80 -19.45 -13.83 -2.74
N ILE A 81 -19.28 -14.47 -3.91
CA ILE A 81 -19.20 -13.76 -5.20
C ILE A 81 -20.49 -12.98 -5.46
N LYS A 82 -21.66 -13.59 -5.27
CA LYS A 82 -22.96 -12.92 -5.46
C LYS A 82 -23.12 -11.70 -4.53
N LEU A 83 -22.65 -11.78 -3.29
CA LEU A 83 -22.67 -10.62 -2.38
C LEU A 83 -21.75 -9.49 -2.85
N ILE A 84 -20.57 -9.83 -3.37
CA ILE A 84 -19.64 -8.84 -3.93
C ILE A 84 -20.26 -8.16 -5.16
N GLU A 85 -20.84 -8.94 -6.08
CA GLU A 85 -21.52 -8.43 -7.28
C GLU A 85 -22.65 -7.47 -6.91
N ARG A 86 -23.53 -7.88 -6.00
CA ARG A 86 -24.59 -7.01 -5.47
C ARG A 86 -24.02 -5.73 -4.84
N GLY A 87 -22.94 -5.83 -4.08
CA GLY A 87 -22.29 -4.65 -3.48
C GLY A 87 -21.76 -3.65 -4.50
N TYR A 88 -21.27 -4.11 -5.66
CA TYR A 88 -20.89 -3.23 -6.76
C TYR A 88 -22.10 -2.53 -7.39
N GLU A 89 -23.20 -3.26 -7.58
CA GLU A 89 -24.45 -2.71 -8.12
C GLU A 89 -25.05 -1.64 -7.18
N ASP A 90 -25.10 -1.92 -5.88
CA ASP A 90 -25.63 -0.99 -4.87
C ASP A 90 -24.77 0.28 -4.77
N GLY A 91 -23.44 0.14 -4.89
CA GLY A 91 -22.50 1.27 -4.85
C GLY A 91 -22.53 2.17 -6.10
N LEU A 92 -22.82 1.60 -7.28
CA LEU A 92 -22.96 2.35 -8.55
C LEU A 92 -24.30 3.07 -8.68
N ASN A 93 -25.33 2.63 -7.95
CA ASN A 93 -26.65 3.24 -7.93
C ASN A 93 -26.83 4.29 -6.82
N SER A 94 -25.78 4.53 -6.02
CA SER A 94 -25.77 5.48 -4.89
C SER A 94 -25.12 6.83 -5.22
N ASP A 95 -24.74 7.05 -6.48
CA ASP A 95 -24.26 8.34 -7.02
C ASP A 95 -25.34 9.03 -7.89
#